data_AF-A0A7K6E377-F1
#
_entry.id   AF-A0A7K6E377-F1
#
_cell.length_a   1.000
_cell.length_b   1.000
_cell.length_c   1.000
_cell.angle_alpha   90.00
_cell.angle_beta   90.00
_cell.angle_gamma   90.00
#
_symmetry.space_group_name_H-M   'P 1'
#
loop_
_entity.id
_entity.type
_entity.pdbx_description
1 polymer ?
#
loop_
_entity_poly.entity_id
_entity_poly.type
_entity_poly.pdbx_seq_one_letter_code
_entity_poly.pdbx_strand_id
1 'polypeptide(L)' 'ELITAWYIGFLVLIFASFLVYLAEKDANVQFATYADSLWWGTVTLTTIGYGDKAPQTWLGR' A
#
# COMPACT_ATOMS: atom_id res chain seq x y z
N GLU A 1 3.62 -2.42 24.85
CA GLU A 1 3.29 -1.25 23.99
C GLU A 1 3.97 -1.33 22.62
N LEU A 2 5.29 -1.46 22.54
CA LEU A 2 6.03 -1.59 21.26
C LEU A 2 5.55 -2.76 20.38
N ILE A 3 5.38 -3.96 20.94
CA ILE A 3 4.89 -5.14 20.21
C ILE A 3 3.50 -4.90 19.64
N THR A 4 2.62 -4.28 20.42
CA THR A 4 1.25 -3.94 20.00
C THR A 4 1.26 -2.96 18.83
N ALA A 5 2.12 -1.94 18.87
CA ALA A 5 2.28 -0.99 17.78
C ALA A 5 2.80 -1.65 16.50
N TRP A 6 3.79 -2.54 16.60
CA TRP A 6 4.32 -3.28 15.45
C TRP A 6 3.27 -4.21 14.84
N TYR A 7 2.50 -4.91 15.68
CA TYR A 7 1.45 -5.80 15.22
C TYR A 7 0.33 -5.05 14.48
N ILE A 8 -0.15 -3.94 15.05
CA ILE A 8 -1.18 -3.11 14.40
C ILE A 8 -0.63 -2.49 13.12
N GLY A 9 0.59 -1.97 13.13
CA GLY A 9 1.23 -1.38 11.94
C GLY A 9 1.37 -2.39 10.81
N PHE A 10 1.77 -3.62 11.12
CA PHE A 10 1.87 -4.69 10.13
C PHE A 10 0.49 -5.10 9.58
N LEU A 11 -0.53 -5.19 10.42
CA LEU A 11 -1.90 -5.46 9.97
C LEU A 11 -2.43 -4.37 9.03
N VAL A 12 -2.25 -3.10 9.40
CA VAL A 12 -2.64 -1.95 8.58
C VAL A 12 -1.91 -1.97 7.24
N LEU A 13 -0.60 -2.26 7.23
CA LEU A 13 0.20 -2.38 6.01
C LEU A 13 -0.39 -3.40 5.04
N ILE A 14 -0.63 -4.63 5.52
CA ILE A 14 -1.15 -5.72 4.69
C ILE A 14 -2.56 -5.39 4.18
N PHE A 15 -3.42 -4.88 5.05
CA PHE A 15 -4.81 -4.57 4.69
C PHE A 15 -4.90 -3.42 3.69
N ALA A 16 -4.17 -2.33 3.91
CA ALA A 16 -4.14 -1.18 3.01
C ALA A 16 -3.55 -1.56 1.64
N SER A 17 -2.43 -2.29 1.62
CA SER A 17 -1.82 -2.77 0.38
C SER A 17 -2.78 -3.66 -0.42
N PHE A 18 -3.56 -4.52 0.26
CA PHE A 18 -4.54 -5.36 -0.41
C PHE A 18 -5.72 -4.57 -1.01
N LEU A 19 -6.25 -3.59 -0.27
CA LEU A 19 -7.34 -2.75 -0.77
C LEU A 19 -6.90 -1.91 -1.97
N VAL A 20 -5.72 -1.29 -1.90
CA VAL A 20 -5.18 -0.49 -3.01
C VAL A 20 -4.85 -1.35 -4.22
N TYR A 21 -4.33 -2.56 -4.01
CA TYR A 21 -4.13 -3.51 -5.11
C TYR A 21 -5.46 -3.84 -5.80
N LEU A 22 -6.54 -4.11 -5.05
CA LEU A 22 -7.86 -4.37 -5.64
C LEU A 22 -8.42 -3.16 -6.39
N ALA A 23 -8.22 -1.96 -5.89
CA ALA A 23 -8.69 -0.73 -6.53
C ALA A 23 -7.90 -0.38 -7.80
N GLU A 24 -6.59 -0.66 -7.81
CA GLU A 24 -5.69 -0.22 -8.87
C GLU A 24 -5.31 -1.31 -9.89
N LYS A 25 -5.46 -2.61 -9.58
CA LYS A 25 -4.97 -3.71 -10.43
C LYS A 25 -5.43 -3.66 -11.89
N ASP A 26 -6.64 -3.15 -12.15
CA ASP A 26 -7.24 -3.11 -13.48
C ASP A 26 -7.03 -1.76 -14.19
N ALA A 27 -6.67 -0.72 -13.43
CA ALA A 27 -6.56 0.64 -13.93
C ALA A 27 -5.10 1.14 -14.03
N ASN A 28 -4.18 0.55 -13.27
CA ASN A 28 -2.82 1.04 -13.12
C ASN A 28 -1.80 -0.10 -13.18
N VAL A 29 -0.98 -0.08 -14.23
CA VAL A 29 0.12 -1.05 -14.43
C VAL A 29 1.18 -0.98 -13.33
N GLN A 30 1.25 0.11 -12.56
CA GLN A 30 2.17 0.23 -11.42
C GLN A 30 1.81 -0.71 -10.25
N PHE A 31 0.54 -1.15 -10.18
CA PHE A 31 0.01 -2.09 -9.17
C PHE A 31 -0.36 -3.44 -9.81
N ALA A 32 0.44 -3.90 -10.78
CA ALA A 32 0.19 -5.16 -11.48
C ALA A 32 0.28 -6.40 -10.57
N THR A 33 1.12 -6.34 -9.53
CA THR A 33 1.25 -7.44 -8.56
C THR A 33 0.97 -6.97 -7.14
N TYR A 34 0.59 -7.91 -6.28
CA TYR A 34 0.43 -7.62 -4.85
C TYR A 34 1.74 -7.13 -4.21
N ALA A 35 2.89 -7.62 -4.68
CA ALA A 35 4.20 -7.18 -4.21
C ALA A 35 4.46 -5.69 -4.49
N ASP A 36 4.01 -5.17 -5.63
CA ASP A 36 4.10 -3.75 -5.96
C ASP A 36 3.28 -2.88 -5.00
N SER A 37 2.08 -3.34 -4.65
CA SER A 37 1.21 -2.64 -3.70
C SER A 37 1.79 -2.67 -2.28
N LEU A 38 2.43 -3.77 -1.90
CA LEU A 38 3.09 -3.92 -0.59
C LEU A 38 4.32 -3.03 -0.47
N TRP A 39 5.08 -2.87 -1.56
CA TRP A 39 6.17 -1.89 -1.65
C TRP A 39 5.64 -0.46 -1.45
N TRP A 40 4.59 -0.08 -2.18
CA TRP A 40 3.95 1.21 -2.04
C TRP A 40 3.44 1.46 -0.61
N GLY A 41 2.76 0.47 -0.01
CA GLY A 41 2.26 0.55 1.35
C GLY A 41 3.39 0.75 2.37
N THR A 42 4.54 0.10 2.17
CA THR A 42 5.70 0.21 3.07
C THR A 42 6.32 1.61 2.99
N VAL A 43 6.55 2.12 1.77
CA VAL A 43 7.11 3.46 1.51
C VAL A 43 6.18 4.55 2.05
N THR A 44 4.86 4.35 1.95
CA THR A 44 3.85 5.28 2.46
C THR A 44 3.74 5.24 3.98
N LEU A 45 3.69 4.05 4.58
CA LEU A 45 3.59 3.87 6.04
C LEU A 45 4.81 4.40 6.78
N THR A 46 6.00 4.29 6.16
CA THR A 46 7.25 4.86 6.67
C THR A 46 7.43 6.33 6.33
N THR A 47 6.46 6.97 5.66
CA THR A 47 6.45 8.38 5.26
C THR A 47 7.60 8.79 4.34
N ILE A 48 8.23 7.83 3.64
CA ILE A 48 9.31 8.10 2.68
C ILE A 48 8.75 8.77 1.43
N GLY A 49 7.69 8.20 0.86
CA GLY A 49 6.94 8.81 -0.25
C GLY A 49 7.74 9.08 -1.53
N TYR A 50 8.45 8.08 -2.08
CA TYR A 50 9.24 8.25 -3.32
C TYR A 50 8.42 8.76 -4.51
N GLY A 51 7.13 8.43 -4.58
CA GLY A 51 6.25 8.83 -5.68
C GLY A 51 6.43 8.01 -6.97
N ASP A 52 7.20 6.91 -6.91
CA ASP A 52 7.39 5.95 -7.99
C ASP A 52 6.11 5.15 -8.32
N LYS A 53 5.32 4.85 -7.29
CA LYS A 53 4.00 4.24 -7.39
C LYS A 53 2.99 5.11 -6.66
N ALA A 54 1.87 5.43 -7.31
CA ALA A 54 0.80 6.19 -6.67
C ALA A 54 -0.56 5.78 -7.25
N PRO A 55 -1.59 5.60 -6.40
CA PRO A 55 -2.92 5.26 -6.86
C PRO A 55 -3.48 6.38 -7.74
N GLN A 56 -3.98 6.00 -8.92
CA GLN A 56 -4.51 6.94 -9.90
C GLN A 56 -6.05 7.01 -9.84
N THR A 57 -6.71 5.92 -9.46
CA THR A 57 -8.16 5.86 -9.34
C THR A 57 -8.65 6.65 -8.14
N TRP A 58 -9.88 7.15 -8.23
CA TRP A 58 -10.54 7.84 -7.11
C TRP A 58 -10.79 6.90 -5.91
N LEU A 59 -10.89 5.60 -6.15
CA LEU A 59 -11.10 4.59 -5.11
C LEU A 59 -9.79 4.22 -4.38
N GLY A 60 -8.65 4.32 -5.06
CA GLY A 60 -7.34 3.99 -4.49
C GLY A 60 -6.66 5.15 -3.76
N ARG A 61 -7.08 6.40 -4.02
CA ARG A 61 -6.61 7.59 -3.28
C ARG A 61 -7.28 7.70 -1.92
#